data_AF-A0A8K0X5M3-F1
#
_entry.id   AF-A0A8K0X5M3-F1
#
_cell.length_a   1.000
_cell.length_b   1.000
_cell.length_c   1.000
_cell.angle_alpha   90.00
_cell.angle_beta   90.00
_cell.angle_gamma   90.00
#
_symmetry.space_group_name_H-M   'P 1'
#
loop_
_entity.id
_entity.type
_entity.pdbx_description
1 polymer ?
#
loop_
_entity_poly.entity_id
_entity_poly.type
_entity_poly.pdbx_seq_one_letter_code
_entity_poly.pdbx_strand_id
1 'polypeptide(L)'
;MEVIAYKDIKPGEEITISYAPLNLVSEDRADLIMGTWGFQCQCPLCQSEAEIFLSDSHRRQMDRIMEELDIAEVRTPVLVADLAEELEEMIDEEGLDAQRGDIYGILSRVYSEMGDFKGALRYAEKGSLKQEYYKGWDDVRTWQARRFVDILKMRIRRSKK
;
A
#
# COMPACT_ATOMS: atom_id res chain seq x y z
N MET A 1 -20.23 3.20 7.54
CA MET A 1 -18.87 3.67 7.88
C MET A 1 -18.39 2.75 8.98
N GLU A 2 -17.38 1.93 8.67
CA GLU A 2 -16.75 1.02 9.63
C GLU A 2 -15.39 1.60 10.03
N VAL A 3 -14.96 1.31 11.26
CA VAL A 3 -13.65 1.75 11.78
C VAL A 3 -12.96 0.53 12.36
N ILE A 4 -11.76 0.25 11.88
CA ILE A 4 -10.93 -0.86 12.33
C ILE A 4 -9.64 -0.33 12.96
N ALA A 5 -9.19 -0.99 14.02
CA ALA A 5 -7.91 -0.68 14.65
C ALA A 5 -6.75 -1.27 13.82
N TYR A 6 -5.74 -0.45 13.52
CA TYR A 6 -4.52 -0.90 12.84
C TYR A 6 -3.44 -1.40 13.81
N LYS A 7 -3.64 -1.16 15.11
CA LYS A 7 -2.75 -1.56 16.21
C LYS A 7 -3.60 -1.86 17.45
N ASP A 8 -3.01 -2.53 18.43
CA ASP A 8 -3.63 -2.68 19.75
C ASP A 8 -3.82 -1.30 20.42
N ILE A 9 -4.97 -1.10 21.06
CA ILE A 9 -5.35 0.16 21.72
C ILE A 9 -5.57 -0.12 23.21
N LYS A 10 -4.81 0.56 24.07
CA LYS A 10 -4.93 0.38 25.53
C LYS A 10 -6.09 1.20 26.12
N PRO A 11 -6.65 0.82 27.28
CA PRO A 11 -7.64 1.65 27.97
C PRO A 11 -7.10 3.06 28.26
N GLY A 12 -7.82 4.08 27.82
CA GLY A 12 -7.42 5.49 27.97
C GLY A 12 -6.49 6.03 26.88
N GLU A 13 -6.06 5.20 25.91
CA GLU A 13 -5.34 5.67 24.73
C GLU A 13 -6.28 6.42 23.78
N GLU A 14 -5.81 7.54 23.23
CA GLU A 14 -6.56 8.30 22.23
C GLU A 14 -6.68 7.52 20.93
N ILE A 15 -7.91 7.42 20.39
CA ILE A 15 -8.16 6.82 19.08
C ILE A 15 -7.90 7.87 18.01
N THR A 16 -6.94 7.60 17.14
CA THR A 16 -6.55 8.52 16.07
C THR A 16 -6.79 7.90 14.69
N ILE A 17 -7.05 8.75 13.72
CA ILE A 17 -7.08 8.42 12.29
C ILE A 17 -6.30 9.49 11.52
N SER A 18 -5.66 9.11 10.41
CA SER A 18 -4.97 10.07 9.56
C SER A 18 -5.94 10.67 8.56
N TYR A 19 -6.04 12.00 8.53
CA TYR A 19 -6.76 12.72 7.47
C TYR A 19 -5.87 13.03 6.27
N ALA A 20 -4.55 13.02 6.46
CA ALA A 20 -3.60 13.19 5.38
C ALA A 20 -3.42 11.88 4.60
N PRO A 21 -3.31 11.94 3.26
CA PRO A 21 -2.80 10.83 2.48
C PRO A 21 -1.44 10.40 3.04
N LEU A 22 -1.25 9.10 3.18
CA LEU A 22 -0.07 8.60 3.89
C LEU A 22 1.21 8.80 3.08
N ASN A 23 1.14 8.87 1.75
CA ASN A 23 2.30 9.03 0.87
C ASN A 23 2.93 10.44 0.88
N LEU A 24 2.42 11.40 1.65
CA LEU A 24 2.96 12.76 1.64
C LEU A 24 4.25 12.89 2.47
N VAL A 25 5.23 13.59 1.91
CA VAL A 25 6.40 14.08 2.67
C VAL A 25 5.99 15.12 3.71
N SER A 26 6.87 15.40 4.66
CA SER A 26 6.62 16.22 5.84
C SER A 26 6.13 17.64 5.54
N GLU A 27 6.72 18.30 4.54
CA GLU A 27 6.35 19.65 4.10
C GLU A 27 4.92 19.66 3.55
N ASP A 28 4.63 18.84 2.54
CA ASP A 28 3.29 18.73 1.94
C ASP A 28 2.22 18.33 2.96
N ARG A 29 2.57 17.43 3.89
CA ARG A 29 1.68 17.01 4.97
C ARG A 29 1.40 18.17 5.93
N ALA A 30 2.41 18.96 6.29
CA ALA A 30 2.24 20.12 7.17
C ALA A 30 1.37 21.20 6.50
N ASP A 31 1.63 21.49 5.23
CA ASP A 31 0.87 22.46 4.43
C ASP A 31 -0.59 22.03 4.26
N LEU A 32 -0.84 20.75 3.92
CA LEU A 32 -2.20 20.22 3.84
C LEU A 32 -2.92 20.35 5.17
N ILE A 33 -2.26 19.97 6.28
CA ILE A 33 -2.90 19.97 7.60
C ILE A 33 -3.23 21.39 8.05
N MET A 34 -2.27 22.32 7.90
CA MET A 34 -2.46 23.71 8.26
C MET A 34 -3.51 24.38 7.36
N GLY A 35 -3.44 24.17 6.05
CA GLY A 35 -4.37 24.77 5.09
C GLY A 35 -5.80 24.26 5.21
N THR A 36 -5.99 23.00 5.62
CA THR A 36 -7.33 22.37 5.70
C THR A 36 -7.94 22.46 7.09
N TRP A 37 -7.15 22.22 8.14
CA TRP A 37 -7.65 22.13 9.53
C TRP A 37 -7.07 23.18 10.47
N GLY A 38 -6.09 23.98 10.05
CA GLY A 38 -5.61 25.14 10.81
C GLY A 38 -4.78 24.81 12.04
N PHE A 39 -4.10 23.65 12.08
CA PHE A 39 -3.21 23.30 13.19
C PHE A 39 -1.85 22.76 12.70
N GLN A 40 -0.84 22.86 13.56
CA GLN A 40 0.45 22.22 13.34
C GLN A 40 0.46 20.86 14.02
N CYS A 41 0.75 19.79 13.26
CA CYS A 41 0.84 18.44 13.81
C CYS A 41 2.00 18.33 14.80
N GLN A 42 1.73 17.71 15.94
CA GLN A 42 2.69 17.51 17.05
C GLN A 42 2.92 16.02 17.35
N CYS A 43 2.66 15.14 16.38
CA CYS A 43 2.96 13.72 16.57
C CYS A 43 4.48 13.48 16.66
N PRO A 44 4.94 12.36 17.25
CA PRO A 44 6.37 12.06 17.36
C PRO A 44 7.13 12.15 16.03
N LEU A 45 6.51 11.69 14.93
CA LEU A 45 7.08 11.78 13.59
C LEU A 45 7.31 13.23 13.17
N CYS A 46 6.36 14.14 13.39
CA CYS A 46 6.50 15.56 13.01
C CYS A 46 7.38 16.38 13.97
N GLN A 47 7.83 15.80 15.08
CA GLN A 47 8.65 16.49 16.08
C GLN A 47 10.13 16.11 16.04
N SER A 48 10.50 15.04 15.33
CA SER A 48 11.88 14.54 15.28
C SER A 48 12.47 14.75 13.90
N GLU A 49 13.53 15.56 13.78
CA GLU A 49 14.22 15.81 12.51
C GLU A 49 14.76 14.52 11.88
N ALA A 50 15.25 13.59 12.70
CA ALA A 50 15.74 12.30 12.23
C ALA A 50 14.60 11.41 11.66
N GLU A 51 13.45 11.38 12.33
CA GLU A 51 12.28 10.62 11.87
C GLU A 51 11.66 11.26 10.62
N ILE A 52 11.63 12.59 10.55
CA ILE A 52 11.20 13.34 9.36
C ILE A 52 12.09 12.98 8.17
N PHE A 53 13.41 13.04 8.35
CA PHE A 53 14.35 12.74 7.28
C PHE A 53 14.19 11.31 6.76
N LEU A 54 14.07 10.33 7.68
CA LEU A 54 13.88 8.93 7.33
C LEU A 54 12.56 8.72 6.59
N SER A 55 11.45 9.20 7.15
CA SER A 55 10.12 9.03 6.54
C SER A 55 10.03 9.71 5.17
N ASP A 56 10.55 10.93 5.04
CA ASP A 56 10.57 11.61 3.74
C ASP A 56 11.44 10.88 2.70
N SER A 57 12.54 10.22 3.15
CA SER A 57 13.33 9.36 2.27
C SER A 57 12.51 8.17 1.77
N HIS A 58 11.82 7.48 2.68
CA HIS A 58 10.96 6.35 2.34
C HIS A 58 9.80 6.77 1.43
N ARG A 59 9.10 7.88 1.71
CA ARG A 59 8.00 8.35 0.83
C ARG A 59 8.49 8.62 -0.58
N ARG A 60 9.61 9.32 -0.74
CA ARG A 60 10.21 9.57 -2.07
C ARG A 60 10.66 8.27 -2.74
N GLN A 61 11.14 7.30 -1.98
CA GLN A 61 11.55 6.00 -2.52
C GLN A 61 10.34 5.19 -2.98
N MET A 62 9.30 5.09 -2.17
CA MET A 62 8.02 4.49 -2.57
C MET A 62 7.49 5.13 -3.85
N ASP A 63 7.45 6.46 -3.94
CA ASP A 63 6.98 7.16 -5.15
C ASP A 63 7.82 6.79 -6.39
N ARG A 64 9.15 6.74 -6.26
CA ARG A 64 10.04 6.28 -7.35
C ARG A 64 9.74 4.85 -7.78
N ILE A 65 9.54 3.94 -6.82
CA ILE A 65 9.19 2.55 -7.14
C ILE A 65 7.84 2.49 -7.86
N MET A 66 6.85 3.27 -7.40
CA MET A 66 5.53 3.30 -8.05
C MET A 66 5.62 3.81 -9.50
N GLU A 67 6.44 4.83 -9.75
CA GLU A 67 6.72 5.32 -11.11
C GLU A 67 7.42 4.27 -11.98
N GLU A 68 8.45 3.61 -11.45
CA GLU A 68 9.19 2.57 -12.17
C GLU A 68 8.31 1.37 -12.49
N LEU A 69 7.45 0.96 -11.54
CA LEU A 69 6.45 -0.06 -11.76
C LEU A 69 5.40 0.36 -12.78
N ASP A 70 5.15 1.63 -13.06
CA ASP A 70 4.18 2.08 -14.08
C ASP A 70 4.75 2.01 -15.52
N ILE A 71 6.07 2.07 -15.68
CA ILE A 71 6.74 2.04 -16.98
C ILE A 71 6.84 0.59 -17.49
N ALA A 72 5.99 0.21 -18.45
CA ALA A 72 5.93 -1.17 -18.94
C ALA A 72 7.25 -1.69 -19.53
N GLU A 73 8.03 -0.82 -20.17
CA GLU A 73 9.23 -1.14 -20.94
C GLU A 73 10.43 -1.54 -20.07
N VAL A 74 10.50 -1.07 -18.82
CA VAL A 74 11.62 -1.36 -17.91
C VAL A 74 11.38 -2.61 -17.06
N ARG A 75 10.13 -3.08 -16.98
CA ARG A 75 9.73 -4.20 -16.12
C ARG A 75 10.44 -5.49 -16.55
N THR A 76 11.27 -6.02 -15.67
CA THR A 76 11.79 -7.39 -15.77
C THR A 76 11.37 -8.19 -14.54
N PRO A 77 11.28 -9.53 -14.62
CA PRO A 77 10.88 -10.34 -13.47
C PRO A 77 11.76 -10.15 -12.23
N VAL A 78 13.06 -9.91 -12.43
CA VAL A 78 14.03 -9.64 -11.35
C VAL A 78 13.76 -8.27 -10.75
N LEU A 79 13.73 -7.22 -11.58
CA LEU A 79 13.47 -5.86 -11.12
C LEU A 79 12.17 -5.76 -10.32
N VAL A 80 11.06 -6.29 -10.84
CA VAL A 80 9.76 -6.22 -10.15
C VAL A 80 9.76 -7.00 -8.84
N ALA A 81 10.53 -8.10 -8.74
CA ALA A 81 10.68 -8.83 -7.48
C ALA A 81 11.46 -8.01 -6.45
N ASP A 82 12.58 -7.41 -6.85
CA ASP A 82 13.43 -6.58 -5.99
C ASP A 82 12.65 -5.36 -5.48
N LEU A 83 11.97 -4.63 -6.38
CA LEU A 83 11.11 -3.49 -6.05
C LEU A 83 9.94 -3.88 -5.12
N ALA A 84 9.38 -5.08 -5.29
CA ALA A 84 8.31 -5.56 -4.43
C ALA A 84 8.80 -5.86 -3.01
N GLU A 85 10.01 -6.41 -2.86
CA GLU A 85 10.64 -6.66 -1.56
C GLU A 85 10.94 -5.34 -0.84
N GLU A 86 11.55 -4.38 -1.56
CA GLU A 86 11.84 -3.03 -1.05
C GLU A 86 10.57 -2.29 -0.60
N LEU A 87 9.47 -2.41 -1.36
CA LEU A 87 8.16 -1.89 -0.92
C LEU A 87 7.65 -2.58 0.35
N GLU A 88 7.79 -3.90 0.47
CA GLU A 88 7.30 -4.62 1.66
C GLU A 88 8.06 -4.20 2.93
N GLU A 89 9.37 -3.96 2.83
CA GLU A 89 10.21 -3.46 3.92
C GLU A 89 9.82 -2.03 4.33
N MET A 90 9.71 -1.10 3.38
CA MET A 90 9.32 0.28 3.69
C MET A 90 7.92 0.37 4.30
N ILE A 91 6.98 -0.47 3.87
CA ILE A 91 5.64 -0.53 4.47
C ILE A 91 5.72 -0.94 5.94
N ASP A 92 6.58 -1.88 6.30
CA ASP A 92 6.76 -2.31 7.69
C ASP A 92 7.39 -1.20 8.54
N GLU A 93 8.44 -0.55 8.02
CA GLU A 93 9.14 0.54 8.72
C GLU A 93 8.24 1.77 8.93
N GLU A 94 7.41 2.12 7.95
CA GLU A 94 6.49 3.25 8.02
C GLU A 94 5.15 2.92 8.71
N GLY A 95 4.92 1.65 9.09
CA GLY A 95 3.66 1.21 9.71
C GLY A 95 2.43 1.31 8.79
N LEU A 96 2.60 1.07 7.49
CA LEU A 96 1.58 1.25 6.45
C LEU A 96 0.82 -0.04 6.09
N ASP A 97 0.60 -0.94 7.06
CA ASP A 97 0.05 -2.28 6.76
C ASP A 97 -1.34 -2.22 6.09
N ALA A 98 -2.14 -1.21 6.44
CA ALA A 98 -3.44 -0.97 5.83
C ALA A 98 -3.38 -0.65 4.32
N GLN A 99 -2.23 -0.20 3.80
CA GLN A 99 -2.01 0.11 2.39
C GLN A 99 -1.59 -1.11 1.59
N ARG A 100 -1.16 -2.21 2.24
CA ARG A 100 -0.72 -3.44 1.56
C ARG A 100 -1.76 -3.98 0.59
N GLY A 101 -3.04 -3.87 0.93
CA GLY A 101 -4.12 -4.34 0.06
C GLY A 101 -4.11 -3.65 -1.31
N ASP A 102 -3.88 -2.34 -1.35
CA ASP A 102 -3.84 -1.57 -2.59
C ASP A 102 -2.51 -1.82 -3.33
N ILE A 103 -1.37 -1.83 -2.61
CA ILE A 103 -0.03 -2.06 -3.19
C ILE A 103 0.10 -3.45 -3.81
N TYR A 104 -0.34 -4.50 -3.12
CA TYR A 104 -0.37 -5.85 -3.69
C TYR A 104 -1.31 -5.97 -4.88
N GLY A 105 -2.39 -5.18 -4.92
CA GLY A 105 -3.24 -5.06 -6.10
C GLY A 105 -2.50 -4.51 -7.31
N ILE A 106 -1.60 -3.54 -7.11
CA ILE A 106 -0.75 -2.96 -8.16
C ILE A 106 0.28 -3.98 -8.63
N LEU A 107 1.03 -4.60 -7.71
CA LEU A 107 2.00 -5.65 -8.05
C LEU A 107 1.34 -6.80 -8.82
N SER A 108 0.14 -7.22 -8.41
CA SER A 108 -0.62 -8.25 -9.10
C SER A 108 -0.93 -7.89 -10.56
N ARG A 109 -1.28 -6.63 -10.83
CA ARG A 109 -1.52 -6.13 -12.20
C ARG A 109 -0.23 -6.10 -13.00
N VAL A 110 0.85 -5.58 -12.42
CA VAL A 110 2.19 -5.54 -13.05
C VAL A 110 2.60 -6.95 -13.50
N TYR A 111 2.58 -7.94 -12.60
CA TYR A 111 2.90 -9.32 -12.97
C TYR A 111 1.95 -9.89 -14.03
N SER A 112 0.65 -9.57 -13.96
CA SER A 112 -0.32 -10.03 -14.96
C SER A 112 -0.06 -9.44 -16.34
N GLU A 113 0.39 -8.18 -16.43
CA GLU A 113 0.74 -7.49 -17.67
C GLU A 113 2.03 -8.02 -18.28
N MET A 114 2.98 -8.42 -17.42
CA MET A 114 4.20 -9.14 -17.83
C MET A 114 3.94 -10.60 -18.25
N GLY A 115 2.70 -11.09 -18.12
CA GLY A 115 2.32 -12.47 -18.43
C GLY A 115 2.68 -13.50 -17.37
N ASP A 116 3.28 -13.10 -16.25
CA ASP A 116 3.48 -13.99 -15.10
C ASP A 116 2.20 -14.08 -14.26
N PHE A 117 1.30 -14.94 -14.71
CA PHE A 117 0.04 -15.16 -14.01
C PHE A 117 0.21 -15.82 -12.63
N LYS A 118 1.33 -16.51 -12.36
CA LYS A 118 1.58 -17.10 -11.04
C LYS A 118 1.97 -16.02 -10.03
N GLY A 119 2.90 -15.14 -10.40
CA GLY A 119 3.24 -13.95 -9.62
C GLY A 119 2.03 -13.05 -9.39
N ALA A 120 1.25 -12.82 -10.46
CA ALA A 120 0.01 -12.05 -10.38
C ALA A 120 -0.96 -12.64 -9.37
N LEU A 121 -1.20 -13.96 -9.41
CA LEU A 121 -2.12 -14.62 -8.49
C LEU A 121 -1.63 -14.53 -7.04
N ARG A 122 -0.33 -14.72 -6.80
CA ARG A 122 0.27 -14.61 -5.47
C ARG A 122 -0.05 -13.26 -4.82
N TYR A 123 0.21 -12.16 -5.53
CA TYR A 123 -0.09 -10.82 -5.00
C TYR A 123 -1.58 -10.51 -4.98
N ALA A 124 -2.38 -11.03 -5.92
CA ALA A 124 -3.84 -10.86 -5.89
C ALA A 124 -4.43 -11.47 -4.60
N GLU A 125 -3.98 -12.67 -4.22
CA GLU A 125 -4.44 -13.35 -3.02
C GLU A 125 -4.00 -12.62 -1.75
N LYS A 126 -2.72 -12.23 -1.65
CA LYS A 126 -2.22 -11.40 -0.53
C LYS A 126 -3.03 -10.09 -0.41
N GLY A 127 -3.21 -9.39 -1.53
CA GLY A 127 -3.92 -8.12 -1.59
C GLY A 127 -5.37 -8.25 -1.18
N SER A 128 -6.08 -9.24 -1.74
CA SER A 128 -7.48 -9.50 -1.41
C SER A 128 -7.70 -9.78 0.08
N LEU A 129 -6.80 -10.52 0.72
CA LEU A 129 -6.90 -10.81 2.16
C LEU A 129 -6.72 -9.53 2.99
N LYS A 130 -5.75 -8.67 2.63
CA LYS A 130 -5.52 -7.39 3.31
C LYS A 130 -6.69 -6.41 3.09
N GLN A 131 -7.26 -6.35 1.89
CA GLN A 131 -8.46 -5.54 1.61
C GLN A 131 -9.64 -5.98 2.46
N GLU A 132 -9.92 -7.29 2.52
CA GLU A 132 -11.02 -7.84 3.32
C GLU A 132 -10.82 -7.55 4.81
N TYR A 133 -9.58 -7.69 5.31
CA TYR A 133 -9.26 -7.39 6.70
C TYR A 133 -9.48 -5.92 7.05
N TYR A 134 -8.97 -4.98 6.24
CA TYR A 134 -8.98 -3.55 6.59
C TYR A 134 -10.23 -2.78 6.14
N LYS A 135 -10.88 -3.21 5.06
CA LYS A 135 -12.02 -2.50 4.45
C LYS A 135 -13.34 -3.25 4.59
N GLY A 136 -13.30 -4.52 5.01
CA GLY A 136 -14.48 -5.36 5.10
C GLY A 136 -14.79 -6.10 3.80
N TRP A 137 -15.68 -7.09 3.91
CA TRP A 137 -16.06 -8.00 2.82
C TRP A 137 -16.95 -7.35 1.77
N ASP A 138 -17.81 -6.42 2.21
CA ASP A 138 -18.78 -5.69 1.39
C ASP A 138 -18.19 -4.44 0.71
N ASP A 139 -16.93 -4.10 0.99
CA ASP A 139 -16.23 -3.03 0.28
C ASP A 139 -16.04 -3.36 -1.21
N VAL A 140 -16.28 -2.36 -2.05
CA VAL A 140 -16.23 -2.49 -3.51
C VAL A 140 -14.84 -2.90 -3.99
N ARG A 141 -13.76 -2.38 -3.37
CA ARG A 141 -12.39 -2.72 -3.75
C ARG A 141 -12.03 -4.14 -3.28
N THR A 142 -12.50 -4.56 -2.10
CA THR A 142 -12.39 -5.95 -1.65
C THR A 142 -13.05 -6.90 -2.65
N TRP A 143 -14.29 -6.61 -3.06
CA TRP A 143 -14.99 -7.42 -4.06
C TRP A 143 -14.24 -7.49 -5.39
N GLN A 144 -13.73 -6.35 -5.88
CA GLN A 144 -12.92 -6.30 -7.11
C GLN A 144 -11.63 -7.12 -7.01
N ALA A 145 -10.92 -7.03 -5.88
CA ALA A 145 -9.69 -7.79 -5.64
C ALA A 145 -9.96 -9.31 -5.67
N ARG A 146 -11.02 -9.77 -4.99
CA ARG A 146 -11.46 -11.17 -5.01
C ARG A 146 -11.83 -11.65 -6.40
N ARG A 147 -12.58 -10.85 -7.15
CA ARG A 147 -12.94 -11.18 -8.53
C ARG A 147 -11.70 -11.29 -9.42
N PHE A 148 -10.69 -10.47 -9.19
CA PHE A 148 -9.43 -10.55 -9.94
C PHE A 148 -8.66 -11.85 -9.65
N VAL A 149 -8.64 -12.32 -8.40
CA VAL A 149 -8.12 -13.64 -8.03
C VAL A 149 -8.79 -14.75 -8.85
N ASP A 150 -10.12 -14.73 -8.95
CA ASP A 150 -10.87 -15.74 -9.72
C ASP A 150 -10.53 -15.71 -11.21
N ILE A 151 -10.40 -14.51 -11.79
CA ILE A 151 -9.99 -14.32 -13.18
C ILE A 151 -8.62 -14.94 -13.44
N LEU A 152 -7.65 -14.67 -12.57
CA LEU A 152 -6.30 -15.22 -12.69
C LEU A 152 -6.29 -16.75 -12.56
N LYS A 153 -7.04 -17.31 -11.59
CA LYS A 153 -7.22 -18.77 -11.45
C LYS A 153 -7.79 -19.39 -12.72
N MET A 154 -8.79 -18.77 -13.35
CA MET A 154 -9.34 -19.23 -14.62
C MET A 154 -8.33 -19.17 -15.77
N ARG A 155 -7.56 -18.08 -15.89
CA ARG A 155 -6.52 -17.94 -16.93
C ARG A 155 -5.44 -19.01 -16.78
N ILE A 156 -4.92 -19.23 -15.58
CA ILE A 156 -3.90 -20.26 -15.31
C ILE A 156 -4.42 -21.66 -15.66
N ARG A 157 -5.69 -21.97 -15.32
CA ARG A 157 -6.31 -23.27 -15.67
C ARG A 157 -6.43 -23.47 -17.17
N ARG A 158 -6.75 -22.41 -17.94
CA ARG A 158 -6.85 -22.47 -19.40
C ARG A 158 -5.49 -22.62 -20.07
N SER A 159 -4.45 -21.98 -19.56
CA SER A 159 -3.07 -22.10 -20.09
C SER A 159 -2.44 -23.50 -19.90
N LYS A 160 -3.03 -24.35 -19.05
CA LYS A 160 -2.57 -25.73 -18.80
C LYS A 160 -3.29 -26.79 -19.65
N LYS A 161 -4.32 -26.40 -20.40
CA LYS A 161 -5.04 -27.26 -21.36
C LYS A 161 -4.50 -27.02 -22.76
#